data_AF-A0A0F2PPU5-F1
#
_entry.id   AF-A0A0F2PPU5-F1
#
_cell.length_a   1.000
_cell.length_b   1.000
_cell.length_c   1.000
_cell.angle_alpha   90.00
_cell.angle_beta   90.00
_cell.angle_gamma   90.00
#
_symmetry.space_group_name_H-M   'P 1'
#
loop_
_entity.id
_entity.type
_entity.pdbx_description
1 polymer ?
#
loop_
_entity_poly.entity_id
_entity_poly.type
_entity_poly.pdbx_seq_one_letter_code
_entity_poly.pdbx_strand_id
1 'polypeptide(L)'
;MGLALCIVAGGKAMTIATAVFSLSWSHSVEKTEWRENWRITEQGLELTEARVKGSGAGMDPGEGARLEDGWWVWTPETPLAPELVLAASGATVSAWRL
;
A
#
# COMPACT_ATOMS: atom_id res chain seq x y z
N MET A 1 -20.25 -4.79 15.30
CA MET A 1 -18.80 -4.71 15.59
C MET A 1 -18.20 -3.84 14.50
N GLY A 2 -17.56 -2.72 14.82
CA GLY A 2 -16.93 -1.88 13.79
C GLY A 2 -15.62 -2.52 13.31
N LEU A 3 -15.31 -2.40 12.02
CA LEU A 3 -13.99 -2.73 11.49
C LEU A 3 -12.99 -1.65 11.92
N ALA A 4 -11.77 -2.07 12.27
CA ALA A 4 -10.70 -1.17 12.65
C ALA A 4 -9.34 -1.73 12.19
N LEU A 5 -8.42 -0.82 11.88
CA LEU A 5 -7.03 -1.16 11.57
C LEU A 5 -6.19 -1.07 12.84
N CYS A 6 -5.44 -2.13 13.15
CA CYS A 6 -4.42 -2.12 14.20
C CYS A 6 -3.03 -1.99 13.58
N ILE A 7 -2.23 -1.06 14.08
CA ILE A 7 -0.87 -0.80 13.60
C ILE A 7 0.09 -0.96 14.77
N VAL A 8 1.16 -1.73 14.57
CA VAL A 8 2.26 -1.84 15.52
C VAL A 8 3.53 -1.34 14.86
N ALA A 9 4.12 -0.28 15.42
CA ALA A 9 5.36 0.32 14.91
C ALA A 9 6.18 0.92 16.07
N GLY A 10 7.50 0.71 16.04
CA GLY A 10 8.41 1.28 17.07
C GLY A 10 8.05 0.89 18.50
N GLY A 11 7.49 -0.31 18.71
CA GLY A 11 7.03 -0.79 20.02
C GLY A 11 5.73 -0.14 20.53
N LYS A 12 5.02 0.62 19.69
CA LYS A 12 3.72 1.22 20.02
C LYS A 12 2.62 0.58 19.18
N ALA A 13 1.42 0.48 19.75
CA ALA A 13 0.22 0.04 19.06
C ALA A 13 -0.78 1.20 18.94
N MET A 14 -1.46 1.29 17.80
CA MET A 14 -2.52 2.26 17.54
C MET A 14 -3.68 1.58 16.81
N THR A 15 -4.90 2.06 17.05
CA THR A 15 -6.10 1.56 16.39
C THR A 15 -6.81 2.71 15.68
N ILE A 16 -7.17 2.49 14.41
CA ILE A 16 -7.87 3.46 13.58
C ILE A 16 -9.24 2.87 13.21
N ALA A 17 -10.32 3.53 13.62
CA ALA A 17 -11.67 3.15 13.24
C ALA A 17 -11.93 3.56 11.77
N THR A 18 -11.60 2.66 10.84
CA THR A 18 -11.83 2.83 9.41
C THR A 18 -12.15 1.48 8.75
N ALA A 19 -12.83 1.51 7.61
CA ALA A 19 -13.04 0.34 6.76
C ALA A 19 -12.11 0.32 5.53
N VAL A 20 -11.46 1.45 5.23
CA VAL A 20 -10.55 1.60 4.09
C VAL A 20 -9.36 2.48 4.47
N PHE A 21 -8.21 2.23 3.87
CA PHE A 21 -7.03 3.08 4.03
C PHE A 21 -6.18 3.07 2.77
N SER A 22 -5.33 4.09 2.62
CA SER A 22 -4.31 4.11 1.58
C SER A 22 -2.95 3.93 2.22
N LEU A 23 -2.10 3.10 1.63
CA LEU A 23 -0.70 2.95 2.01
C LEU A 23 0.15 3.55 0.90
N SER A 24 1.08 4.45 1.20
CA SER A 24 2.03 4.96 0.21
C SER A 24 3.46 4.97 0.69
N TRP A 25 4.39 4.76 -0.24
CA TRP A 25 5.83 4.83 0.02
C TRP A 25 6.56 5.32 -1.22
N SER A 26 7.79 5.77 -1.04
CA SER A 26 8.66 6.16 -2.15
C SER A 26 9.59 5.01 -2.50
N HIS A 27 9.65 4.66 -3.78
CA HIS A 27 10.62 3.70 -4.28
C HIS A 27 12.03 4.26 -4.08
N SER A 28 12.90 3.52 -3.39
CA SER A 28 14.19 4.06 -2.92
C SER A 28 15.15 4.34 -4.07
N VAL A 29 15.05 3.63 -5.19
CA VAL A 29 15.90 3.81 -6.37
C VAL A 29 15.30 4.86 -7.31
N GLU A 30 14.07 4.63 -7.77
CA GLU A 30 13.39 5.48 -8.76
C GLU A 30 12.92 6.82 -8.18
N LYS A 31 12.85 6.95 -6.84
CA LYS A 31 12.37 8.15 -6.13
C LYS A 31 10.96 8.59 -6.51
N THR A 32 10.17 7.67 -7.05
CA THR A 32 8.75 7.87 -7.37
C THR A 32 7.86 7.23 -6.32
N GLU A 33 6.59 7.64 -6.28
CA GLU A 33 5.63 7.17 -5.28
C GLU A 33 4.91 5.91 -5.78
N TRP A 34 4.77 4.95 -4.86
CA TRP A 34 3.83 3.84 -4.95
C TRP A 34 2.69 4.08 -3.96
N ARG A 35 1.47 3.75 -4.37
CA ARG A 35 0.30 3.83 -3.50
C ARG A 35 -0.62 2.64 -3.70
N GLU A 36 -1.19 2.18 -2.60
CA GLU A 36 -2.15 1.10 -2.55
C GLU A 36 -3.39 1.55 -1.79
N ASN A 37 -4.56 1.08 -2.22
CA ASN A 37 -5.81 1.28 -1.48
C ASN A 37 -6.31 -0.08 -0.97
N TRP A 38 -6.56 -0.14 0.32
CA TRP A 38 -6.91 -1.34 1.03
C TRP A 38 -8.31 -1.24 1.63
N ARG A 39 -9.05 -2.34 1.60
CA ARG A 39 -10.30 -2.52 2.34
C ARG A 39 -10.09 -3.52 3.46
N ILE A 40 -10.62 -3.20 4.63
CA ILE A 40 -10.64 -4.11 5.78
C ILE A 40 -11.89 -4.96 5.66
N THR A 41 -11.74 -6.26 5.77
CA THR A 41 -12.84 -7.24 5.78
C THR A 41 -12.74 -8.10 7.02
N GLU A 42 -13.77 -8.90 7.31
CA GLU A 42 -13.72 -9.87 8.41
C GLU A 42 -12.69 -10.98 8.16
N GLN A 43 -12.34 -11.22 6.90
CA GLN A 43 -11.45 -12.28 6.44
C GLN A 43 -9.99 -11.82 6.27
N GLY A 44 -9.73 -10.51 6.29
CA GLY A 44 -8.41 -9.92 6.11
C GLY A 44 -8.42 -8.59 5.36
N LEU A 45 -7.26 -8.20 4.87
CA LEU A 45 -7.03 -6.96 4.12
C LEU A 45 -7.08 -7.27 2.62
N GLU A 46 -7.97 -6.57 1.92
CA GLU A 46 -8.16 -6.68 0.48
C GLU A 46 -7.45 -5.53 -0.22
N LEU A 47 -6.50 -5.84 -1.11
CA LEU A 47 -5.86 -4.84 -1.97
C LEU A 47 -6.78 -4.54 -3.15
N THR A 48 -7.39 -3.36 -3.15
CA THR A 48 -8.40 -2.99 -4.16
C THR A 48 -7.84 -2.21 -5.35
N GLU A 49 -6.71 -1.53 -5.16
CA GLU A 49 -6.03 -0.76 -6.19
C GLU A 49 -4.56 -0.62 -5.82
N ALA A 50 -3.69 -0.79 -6.81
CA ALA A 50 -2.30 -0.39 -6.72
C ALA A 50 -1.99 0.61 -7.83
N ARG A 51 -1.10 1.56 -7.53
CA ARG A 51 -0.66 2.54 -8.51
C ARG A 51 0.78 2.97 -8.27
N VAL A 52 1.48 3.21 -9.37
CA VAL A 52 2.87 3.67 -9.37
C VAL A 52 3.06 4.85 -10.31
N LYS A 53 3.81 5.86 -9.85
CA LYS A 53 4.10 7.04 -10.66
C LYS A 53 5.29 6.76 -11.58
N GLY A 54 5.06 6.76 -12.89
CA GLY A 54 6.06 6.42 -13.89
C GLY A 54 6.37 4.91 -13.98
N SER A 55 7.34 4.56 -14.82
CA SER A 55 7.83 3.18 -15.03
C SER A 55 9.34 3.16 -14.86
N GLY A 56 9.88 2.20 -14.12
CA GLY A 56 11.30 2.13 -13.78
C GLY A 56 11.71 0.74 -13.29
N ALA A 57 12.98 0.56 -12.96
CA ALA A 57 13.49 -0.76 -12.58
C ALA A 57 12.83 -1.25 -11.27
N GLY A 58 12.20 -2.43 -11.31
CA GLY A 58 11.49 -3.00 -10.18
C GLY A 58 10.14 -2.35 -9.87
N MET A 59 9.60 -1.55 -10.80
CA MET A 59 8.34 -0.81 -10.68
C MET A 59 7.39 -1.20 -11.80
N ASP A 60 7.33 -2.50 -12.10
CA ASP A 60 6.50 -3.03 -13.18
C ASP A 60 5.02 -2.99 -12.77
N PRO A 61 4.17 -2.24 -13.49
CA PRO A 61 2.73 -2.25 -13.24
C PRO A 61 2.16 -3.66 -13.43
N GLY A 62 1.13 -4.00 -12.65
CA GLY A 62 0.44 -5.28 -12.78
C GLY A 62 -0.29 -5.44 -14.11
N GLU A 63 -0.80 -6.66 -14.34
CA GLU A 63 -1.62 -6.95 -15.52
C GLU A 63 -2.83 -6.02 -15.61
N GLY A 64 -3.12 -5.56 -16.83
CA GLY A 64 -4.24 -4.65 -17.09
C GLY A 64 -4.02 -3.21 -16.60
N ALA A 65 -2.80 -2.83 -16.20
CA ALA A 65 -2.53 -1.47 -15.78
C ALA A 65 -2.82 -0.43 -16.86
N ARG A 66 -3.48 0.66 -16.44
CA ARG A 66 -3.84 1.81 -17.27
C ARG A 66 -3.07 3.04 -16.82
N LEU A 67 -2.66 3.88 -17.77
CA LEU A 67 -1.97 5.13 -17.49
C LEU A 67 -3.00 6.26 -17.30
N GLU A 68 -3.03 6.84 -16.12
CA GLU A 68 -3.90 7.96 -15.73
C GLU A 68 -3.09 9.04 -15.02
N ASP A 69 -3.09 10.26 -15.55
CA ASP A 69 -2.46 11.42 -14.89
C ASP A 69 -1.00 11.16 -14.44
N GLY A 70 -0.26 10.36 -15.22
CA GLY A 70 1.13 9.97 -14.93
C GLY A 70 1.30 8.81 -13.95
N TRP A 71 0.22 8.13 -13.58
CA TRP A 71 0.19 6.93 -12.76
C TRP A 71 -0.22 5.72 -13.57
N TRP A 72 0.52 4.63 -13.44
CA TRP A 72 0.00 3.33 -13.81
C TRP A 72 -0.89 2.83 -12.68
N VAL A 73 -2.15 2.50 -12.99
CA VAL A 73 -3.17 2.10 -12.02
C VAL A 73 -3.73 0.74 -12.44
N TRP A 74 -3.85 -0.18 -11.50
CA TRP A 74 -4.44 -1.51 -11.73
C TRP A 74 -5.13 -2.03 -10.47
N THR A 75 -5.94 -3.08 -10.66
CA THR A 75 -6.53 -3.85 -9.56
C THR A 75 -5.74 -5.15 -9.43
N PRO A 76 -4.96 -5.34 -8.34
CA PRO A 76 -4.18 -6.55 -8.14
C PRO A 76 -5.08 -7.77 -7.88
N GLU A 77 -4.79 -8.89 -8.53
CA GLU A 77 -5.43 -10.18 -8.27
C GLU A 77 -4.70 -10.94 -7.15
N THR A 78 -4.53 -10.28 -5.99
CA THR A 78 -3.85 -10.85 -4.83
C THR A 78 -4.83 -11.41 -3.81
N PRO A 79 -4.53 -12.55 -3.14
CA PRO A 79 -5.34 -13.04 -2.04
C PRO A 79 -5.45 -12.03 -0.90
N LEU A 80 -6.49 -12.18 -0.07
CA LEU A 80 -6.63 -11.40 1.16
C LEU A 80 -5.41 -11.61 2.07
N ALA A 81 -4.83 -10.50 2.52
CA ALA A 81 -3.70 -10.53 3.44
C ALA A 81 -4.21 -10.57 4.88
N PRO A 82 -3.82 -11.56 5.71
CA PRO A 82 -4.20 -11.59 7.12
C PRO A 82 -3.52 -10.46 7.91
N GLU A 83 -2.32 -10.05 7.49
CA GLU A 83 -1.54 -8.93 8.03
C GLU A 83 -0.60 -8.36 6.97
N LEU A 84 -0.14 -7.12 7.17
CA LEU A 84 0.90 -6.49 6.35
C LEU A 84 2.16 -6.26 7.19
N VAL A 85 3.28 -6.84 6.78
CA VAL A 85 4.59 -6.62 7.40
C VAL A 85 5.38 -5.65 6.53
N LEU A 86 5.46 -4.40 6.97
CA LEU A 86 6.10 -3.33 6.21
C LEU A 86 7.56 -3.13 6.62
N ALA A 87 8.46 -3.16 5.65
CA ALA A 87 9.86 -2.87 5.88
C ALA A 87 10.11 -1.36 6.12
N ALA A 88 11.07 -1.04 6.99
CA ALA A 88 11.54 0.31 7.25
C ALA A 88 13.08 0.35 7.24
N SER A 89 13.66 0.36 6.04
CA SER A 89 15.13 0.24 5.86
C SER A 89 15.93 1.50 6.17
N GLY A 90 15.26 2.65 6.36
CA GLY A 90 15.92 3.96 6.54
C GLY A 90 16.50 4.56 5.25
N ALA A 91 16.30 3.93 4.09
CA ALA A 91 16.79 4.43 2.79
C ALA A 91 15.99 5.63 2.24
N THR A 92 14.85 5.95 2.86
CA THR A 92 13.94 7.04 2.50
C THR A 92 13.63 7.91 3.72
N VAL A 93 13.18 9.15 3.50
CA VAL A 93 12.82 10.10 4.58
C VAL A 93 11.72 9.53 5.50
N SER A 94 10.83 8.70 4.94
CA SER A 94 9.83 7.94 5.67
C SER A 94 9.66 6.57 5.00
N ALA A 95 9.50 5.52 5.80
CA ALA A 95 9.34 4.16 5.30
C ALA A 95 8.02 3.98 4.52
N TRP A 96 6.93 4.55 5.04
CA TRP A 96 5.59 4.49 4.47
C TRP A 96 4.67 5.50 5.17
N ARG A 97 3.52 5.78 4.57
CA ARG A 97 2.45 6.63 5.10
C ARG A 97 1.11 5.92 4.97
N LEU A 98 0.24 6.15 5.96
CA LEU A 98 -1.16 5.74 6.01
C LEU A 98 -2.07 6.97 6.02
#